data_AF-A0A2V5PIG4-F1
#
_entry.id   AF-A0A2V5PIG4-F1
#
_cell.length_a   1.000
_cell.length_b   1.000
_cell.length_c   1.000
_cell.angle_alpha   90.00
_cell.angle_beta   90.00
_cell.angle_gamma   90.00
#
_symmetry.space_group_name_H-M   'P 1'
#
loop_
_entity.id
_entity.type
_entity.pdbx_description
1 polymer ?
#
loop_
_entity_poly.entity_id
_entity_poly.type
_entity_poly.pdbx_seq_one_letter_code
_entity_poly.pdbx_strand_id
1 'polypeptide(L)'
;MSCWMGYINLPPGNGAGFKSFRKTSEILRMAPSDALVFIDERDDSIDDGSFAVDMTQNQVINFPASYHAGSGGVTFADGHAEIHRWRSPELLVPQQAGAEGVKHEFLPVSASNVDLVWLRQHATYPDP
;
A
#
# COMPACT_ATOMS: atom_id res chain seq x y z
N MET A 1 4.94 -5.61 4.28
CA MET A 1 3.70 -5.66 5.10
C MET A 1 3.13 -4.25 5.20
N SER A 2 1.81 -4.04 5.19
CA SER A 2 1.21 -2.70 5.36
C SER A 2 1.78 -1.95 6.57
N CYS A 3 2.15 -0.68 6.38
CA CYS A 3 2.69 0.16 7.45
C CYS A 3 1.65 0.53 8.54
N TRP A 4 0.38 0.21 8.31
CA TRP A 4 -0.70 0.43 9.27
C TRP A 4 -0.98 -0.81 10.12
N MET A 5 -0.31 -1.93 9.81
CA MET A 5 -0.39 -3.20 10.52
C MET A 5 0.89 -3.45 11.32
N GLY A 6 0.76 -3.60 12.64
CA GLY A 6 1.84 -4.02 13.52
C GLY A 6 2.34 -2.94 14.48
N TYR A 7 3.45 -3.26 15.17
CA TYR A 7 4.00 -2.46 16.27
C TYR A 7 5.16 -1.54 15.85
N ILE A 8 5.88 -1.91 14.79
CA ILE A 8 7.19 -1.34 14.44
C ILE A 8 7.11 -0.48 13.18
N ASN A 9 6.16 -0.77 12.28
CA ASN A 9 5.95 -0.01 11.07
C ASN A 9 5.14 1.23 11.45
N LEU A 10 5.81 2.34 11.72
CA LEU A 10 5.12 3.62 11.85
C LEU A 10 4.96 4.21 10.44
N PRO A 11 3.79 4.76 10.09
CA PRO A 11 3.61 5.41 8.80
C PRO A 11 4.59 6.59 8.65
N PRO A 12 5.12 6.84 7.44
CA PRO A 12 5.88 8.05 7.17
C PRO A 12 5.05 9.29 7.52
N GLY A 13 5.67 10.27 8.19
CA GLY A 13 5.02 11.53 8.57
C GLY A 13 4.21 11.51 9.86
N ASN A 14 4.27 10.44 10.67
CA ASN A 14 3.48 10.27 11.91
C ASN A 14 1.99 10.35 11.57
N GLY A 15 1.34 9.21 11.26
CA GLY A 15 -0.06 9.07 10.81
C GLY A 15 -1.14 9.77 11.64
N ALA A 16 -1.03 11.09 11.77
CA ALA A 16 -1.75 11.93 12.69
C ALA A 16 -3.19 11.98 12.22
N GLY A 17 -4.09 11.53 13.10
CA GLY A 17 -5.49 11.39 12.77
C GLY A 17 -5.82 10.12 11.98
N PHE A 18 -4.95 9.10 11.92
CA PHE A 18 -5.27 7.78 11.34
C PHE A 18 -4.90 6.63 12.30
N LYS A 19 -5.62 5.50 12.17
CA LYS A 19 -5.50 4.38 13.10
C LYS A 19 -4.46 3.35 12.65
N SER A 20 -3.46 3.06 13.49
CA SER A 20 -2.64 1.85 13.33
C SER A 20 -3.26 0.67 14.09
N PHE A 21 -3.18 -0.53 13.50
CA PHE A 21 -3.75 -1.76 14.04
C PHE A 21 -2.64 -2.70 14.51
N ARG A 22 -2.67 -3.08 15.80
CA ARG A 22 -1.74 -4.05 16.40
C ARG A 22 -2.35 -5.44 16.52
N LYS A 23 -3.69 -5.52 16.51
CA LYS A 23 -4.47 -6.75 16.58
C LYS A 23 -5.78 -6.56 15.83
N THR A 24 -6.34 -7.65 15.32
CA THR A 24 -7.59 -7.62 14.53
C THR A 24 -8.74 -6.95 15.27
N SER A 25 -8.82 -7.08 16.61
CA SER A 25 -9.87 -6.45 17.42
C SER A 25 -9.78 -4.91 17.50
N GLU A 26 -8.74 -4.29 16.93
CA GLU A 26 -8.62 -2.83 16.82
C GLU A 26 -9.16 -2.29 15.49
N ILE A 27 -9.48 -3.17 14.53
CA ILE A 27 -10.09 -2.84 13.25
C ILE A 27 -11.60 -2.69 13.47
N LEU A 28 -12.03 -1.50 13.87
CA LEU A 28 -13.41 -1.26 14.33
C LEU A 28 -14.28 -0.51 13.32
N ARG A 29 -13.67 0.25 12.40
CA ARG A 29 -14.38 1.14 11.47
C ARG A 29 -14.25 0.73 9.99
N MET A 30 -13.66 -0.43 9.73
CA MET A 30 -13.67 -1.09 8.43
C MET A 30 -13.81 -2.60 8.66
N ALA A 31 -14.21 -3.36 7.64
CA ALA A 31 -14.25 -4.81 7.76
C ALA A 31 -12.82 -5.37 7.76
N PRO A 32 -12.52 -6.43 8.54
CA PRO A 32 -11.25 -7.13 8.44
C PRO A 32 -10.97 -7.67 7.02
N SER A 33 -12.02 -7.96 6.23
CA SER A 33 -11.92 -8.31 4.82
C SER A 33 -11.43 -7.16 3.92
N ASP A 34 -11.53 -5.91 4.37
CA ASP A 34 -11.05 -4.75 3.60
C ASP A 34 -9.68 -4.26 4.09
N ALA A 35 -9.15 -4.80 5.19
CA ALA A 35 -7.96 -4.28 5.84
C ALA A 35 -6.69 -4.98 5.31
N LEU A 36 -5.90 -4.27 4.50
CA LEU A 36 -4.69 -4.78 3.83
C LEU A 36 -3.60 -5.17 4.83
N VAL A 37 -3.08 -6.39 4.70
CA VAL A 37 -1.98 -6.92 5.53
C VAL A 37 -0.69 -7.06 4.73
N PHE A 38 -0.69 -7.85 3.67
CA PHE A 38 0.46 -8.00 2.77
C PHE A 38 0.10 -7.59 1.36
N ILE A 39 1.10 -7.05 0.68
CA ILE A 39 1.08 -6.68 -0.72
C ILE A 39 2.50 -6.87 -1.25
N ASP A 40 2.60 -7.38 -2.48
CA ASP A 40 3.88 -7.49 -3.16
C ASP A 40 4.37 -6.10 -3.53
N GLU A 41 5.60 -5.76 -3.14
CA GLU A 41 6.25 -4.53 -3.56
C GLU A 41 7.15 -4.78 -4.77
N ARG A 42 7.28 -3.78 -5.65
CA ARG A 42 8.20 -3.83 -6.78
C ARG A 42 9.64 -3.93 -6.30
N ASP A 43 10.43 -4.71 -7.01
CA ASP A 43 11.87 -4.89 -6.77
C ASP A 43 12.64 -3.57 -6.83
N ASP A 44 12.27 -2.68 -7.75
CA ASP A 44 12.84 -1.34 -7.90
C ASP A 44 12.23 -0.30 -6.94
N SER A 45 11.40 -0.71 -5.99
CA SER A 45 10.81 0.10 -4.91
C SER A 45 11.22 -0.37 -3.50
N ILE A 46 11.43 -1.68 -3.32
CA ILE A 46 11.72 -2.32 -2.03
C ILE A 46 12.80 -1.59 -1.23
N ASP A 47 12.56 -1.43 0.08
CA ASP A 47 13.54 -0.88 1.01
C ASP A 47 13.60 -1.60 2.37
N ASP A 48 12.58 -1.49 3.21
CA ASP A 48 12.66 -1.79 4.64
C ASP A 48 11.68 -2.89 5.09
N GLY A 49 10.94 -3.46 4.15
CA GLY A 49 9.97 -4.53 4.40
C GLY A 49 8.59 -4.03 4.88
N SER A 50 8.38 -2.72 4.93
CA SER A 50 7.10 -2.07 5.17
C SER A 50 6.55 -1.47 3.87
N PHE A 51 5.25 -1.61 3.64
CA PHE A 51 4.55 -1.02 2.51
C PHE A 51 3.78 0.20 2.99
N ALA A 52 4.28 1.39 2.66
CA ALA A 52 3.71 2.66 3.06
C ALA A 52 2.60 3.13 2.13
N VAL A 53 1.49 3.54 2.74
CA VAL A 53 0.38 4.21 2.07
C VAL A 53 0.20 5.59 2.67
N ASP A 54 0.39 6.63 1.86
CA ASP A 54 0.23 8.02 2.30
C ASP A 54 -1.24 8.40 2.36
N MET A 55 -1.72 8.74 3.56
CA MET A 55 -3.11 9.16 3.77
C MET A 55 -3.34 10.67 3.61
N THR A 56 -2.27 11.46 3.43
CA THR A 56 -2.29 12.93 3.42
C THR A 56 -1.82 13.53 2.10
N GLN A 57 -0.68 13.12 1.56
CA GLN A 57 -0.13 13.61 0.30
C GLN A 57 -0.51 12.67 -0.84
N ASN A 58 -0.82 13.23 -2.01
CA ASN A 58 -1.18 12.43 -3.17
C ASN A 58 0.07 11.85 -3.84
N GLN A 59 0.59 10.78 -3.26
CA GLN A 59 1.76 10.07 -3.75
C GLN A 59 1.65 8.56 -3.50
N VAL A 60 2.32 7.80 -4.35
CA VAL A 60 2.62 6.38 -4.12
C VAL A 60 4.02 6.31 -3.51
N ILE A 61 4.11 5.93 -2.24
CA ILE A 61 5.41 5.84 -1.54
C ILE A 61 6.13 4.57 -1.95
N ASN A 62 5.56 3.41 -1.64
CA ASN A 62 6.04 2.12 -2.13
C ASN A 62 5.19 1.68 -3.32
N PHE A 63 5.83 1.23 -4.39
CA PHE A 63 5.13 0.79 -5.57
C PHE A 63 4.73 -0.68 -5.46
N PRO A 64 3.44 -1.01 -5.63
CA PRO A 64 3.02 -2.40 -5.66
C PRO A 64 3.53 -3.11 -6.92
N ALA A 65 3.87 -4.38 -6.78
CA ALA A 65 4.24 -5.25 -7.89
C ALA A 65 3.08 -5.41 -8.87
N SER A 66 3.41 -5.36 -10.16
CA SER A 66 2.47 -5.48 -11.27
C SER A 66 2.82 -6.64 -12.21
N TYR A 67 3.60 -7.60 -11.73
CA TYR A 67 4.21 -8.69 -12.49
C TYR A 67 3.22 -9.61 -13.20
N HIS A 68 2.00 -9.74 -12.68
CA HIS A 68 0.98 -10.62 -13.22
C HIS A 68 0.04 -9.88 -14.16
N ALA A 69 0.57 -9.46 -15.32
CA ALA A 69 -0.16 -8.71 -16.35
C ALA A 69 -0.75 -7.37 -15.85
N GLY A 70 -0.01 -6.63 -15.02
CA GLY A 70 -0.49 -5.41 -14.37
C GLY A 70 -1.16 -5.65 -13.01
N SER A 71 -0.92 -6.80 -12.39
CA SER A 71 -1.57 -7.23 -11.14
C SER A 71 -0.54 -7.72 -10.12
N GLY A 72 -0.89 -7.68 -8.84
CA GLY A 72 -0.11 -8.18 -7.71
C GLY A 72 -0.97 -8.90 -6.68
N GLY A 73 -0.34 -9.67 -5.80
CA GLY A 73 -1.02 -10.33 -4.69
C GLY A 73 -1.28 -9.35 -3.55
N VAL A 74 -2.47 -9.44 -2.95
CA VAL A 74 -2.85 -8.71 -1.73
C VAL A 74 -3.56 -9.65 -0.76
N THR A 75 -3.35 -9.45 0.54
CA THR A 75 -4.00 -10.22 1.61
C THR A 75 -4.65 -9.32 2.63
N PHE A 76 -5.70 -9.83 3.30
CA PHE A 76 -6.53 -9.06 4.21
C PHE A 76 -6.57 -9.66 5.62
N ALA A 77 -7.04 -8.86 6.58
CA ALA A 77 -6.98 -9.20 8.00
C ALA A 77 -7.95 -10.32 8.44
N ASP A 78 -8.90 -10.72 7.59
CA ASP A 78 -9.73 -11.92 7.78
C ASP A 78 -9.05 -13.22 7.28
N GLY A 79 -7.88 -13.11 6.63
CA GLY A 79 -7.06 -14.23 6.16
C GLY A 79 -7.23 -14.60 4.69
N HIS A 80 -8.06 -13.91 3.91
CA HIS A 80 -8.15 -14.17 2.48
C HIS A 80 -7.10 -13.42 1.66
N ALA A 81 -6.98 -13.79 0.38
CA ALA A 81 -6.07 -13.18 -0.57
C ALA A 81 -6.76 -12.97 -1.93
N GLU A 82 -6.34 -11.94 -2.65
CA GLU A 82 -6.83 -11.59 -3.98
C GLU A 82 -5.67 -11.27 -4.93
N ILE A 83 -5.93 -11.41 -6.23
CA ILE A 83 -5.10 -10.80 -7.27
C ILE A 83 -5.71 -9.46 -7.62
N HIS A 84 -5.04 -8.38 -7.23
CA HIS A 84 -5.49 -7.02 -7.52
C HIS A 84 -4.83 -6.48 -8.77
N ARG A 85 -5.63 -6.02 -9.74
CA ARG A 85 -5.14 -5.40 -10.99
C ARG A 85 -5.08 -3.89 -10.86
N TRP A 86 -3.87 -3.34 -10.99
CA TRP A 86 -3.61 -1.90 -11.05
C TRP A 86 -4.12 -1.30 -12.36
N ARG A 87 -4.58 -0.06 -12.30
CA ARG A 87 -5.30 0.58 -13.42
C ARG A 87 -4.65 1.86 -13.90
N SER A 88 -3.92 2.54 -13.03
CA SER A 88 -3.28 3.80 -13.34
C SER A 88 -2.01 3.58 -14.17
N PRO A 89 -1.77 4.39 -15.23
CA PRO A 89 -0.56 4.29 -16.02
C PRO A 89 0.72 4.41 -15.18
N GLU A 90 0.66 5.19 -14.09
CA GLU A 90 1.76 5.40 -13.15
C GLU A 90 2.23 4.11 -12.48
N LEU A 91 1.31 3.17 -12.19
CA LEU A 91 1.64 1.87 -11.59
C LEU A 91 1.89 0.76 -12.62
N LEU A 92 1.55 1.02 -13.88
CA LEU A 92 1.75 0.09 -14.99
C LEU A 92 3.02 0.39 -15.80
N VAL A 93 3.89 1.28 -15.30
CA VAL A 93 5.19 1.55 -15.93
C VAL A 93 6.06 0.28 -15.91
N PRO A 94 6.84 0.01 -16.98
CA PRO A 94 7.73 -1.14 -17.02
C PRO A 94 8.71 -1.19 -15.84
N GLN A 95 8.95 -2.39 -15.35
CA GLN A 95 9.92 -2.69 -14.30
C GLN A 95 11.36 -2.54 -14.81
N GLN A 96 12.28 -2.10 -13.95
CA GLN A 96 13.71 -1.97 -14.28
C GLN A 96 14.56 -3.23 -14.03
N ALA A 97 13.93 -4.42 -13.99
CA ALA A 97 14.57 -5.67 -13.58
C ALA A 97 15.95 -5.92 -14.23
N GLY A 98 17.00 -5.97 -13.41
CA GLY A 98 18.39 -6.21 -13.81
C GLY A 98 19.15 -4.99 -14.34
N ALA A 99 18.55 -3.80 -14.30
CA ALA A 99 19.15 -2.53 -14.69
C ALA A 99 18.61 -1.38 -13.84
N GLU A 100 18.42 -1.62 -12.54
CA GLU A 100 17.85 -0.66 -11.60
C GLU A 100 18.74 0.59 -11.54
N GLY A 101 18.25 1.69 -12.10
CA GLY A 101 18.96 2.97 -12.17
C GLY A 101 18.34 4.05 -11.29
N VAL A 102 17.05 3.90 -10.97
CA VAL A 102 16.28 4.84 -10.14
C VAL A 102 15.30 4.05 -9.28
N LYS A 103 15.31 4.32 -7.97
CA LYS A 103 14.31 3.77 -7.06
C LYS A 103 12.95 4.39 -7.34
N HIS A 104 11.94 3.56 -7.55
CA HIS A 104 10.55 3.97 -7.75
C HIS A 104 9.86 4.14 -6.41
N GLU A 105 9.95 5.34 -5.86
CA GLU A 105 9.33 5.70 -4.59
C GLU A 105 8.88 7.15 -4.59
N PHE A 106 7.96 7.49 -3.69
CA PHE A 106 7.44 8.85 -3.49
C PHE A 106 6.93 9.52 -4.79
N LEU A 107 6.29 8.75 -5.68
CA LEU A 107 5.79 9.28 -6.94
C LEU A 107 4.54 10.13 -6.69
N PRO A 108 4.56 11.44 -7.02
CA PRO A 108 3.36 12.26 -6.96
C PRO A 108 2.34 11.79 -8.01
N VAL A 109 1.09 11.64 -7.59
CA VAL A 109 -0.02 11.24 -8.46
C VAL A 109 -1.21 12.16 -8.26
N SER A 110 -2.19 12.12 -9.18
CA SER A 110 -3.45 12.83 -8.98
C SER A 110 -4.16 12.36 -7.71
N ALA A 111 -4.86 13.27 -7.02
CA ALA A 111 -5.76 12.92 -5.91
C ALA A 111 -6.85 11.90 -6.32
N SER A 112 -7.20 11.87 -7.61
CA SER A 112 -8.15 10.95 -8.21
C SER A 112 -7.52 9.69 -8.80
N ASN A 113 -6.22 9.44 -8.57
CA ASN A 113 -5.58 8.21 -9.01
C ASN A 113 -6.29 7.02 -8.34
N VAL A 114 -6.85 6.14 -9.17
CA VAL A 114 -7.75 5.07 -8.72
C VAL A 114 -7.05 4.05 -7.83
N ASP A 115 -5.76 3.81 -8.07
CA ASP A 115 -5.00 2.83 -7.29
C ASP A 115 -4.56 3.43 -5.95
N LEU A 116 -4.18 4.71 -5.89
CA LEU A 116 -3.94 5.41 -4.63
C LEU A 116 -5.21 5.45 -3.77
N VAL A 117 -6.36 5.73 -4.38
CA VAL A 117 -7.65 5.70 -3.68
C VAL A 117 -7.94 4.30 -3.14
N TRP A 118 -7.70 3.25 -3.93
CA TRP A 118 -7.88 1.87 -3.48
C TRP A 118 -6.93 1.54 -2.32
N LEU A 119 -5.64 1.87 -2.42
CA LEU A 119 -4.66 1.64 -1.35
C LEU A 119 -5.10 2.33 -0.05
N ARG A 120 -5.55 3.59 -0.10
CA ARG A 120 -6.04 4.33 1.07
C ARG A 120 -7.28 3.70 1.70
N GLN A 121 -8.21 3.21 0.88
CA GLN A 121 -9.44 2.56 1.36
C GLN A 121 -9.16 1.27 2.15
N HIS A 122 -8.05 0.58 1.84
CA HIS A 122 -7.68 -0.68 2.48
C HIS A 122 -6.55 -0.52 3.52
N ALA A 123 -5.94 0.65 3.62
CA ALA A 123 -4.82 0.91 4.52
C ALA A 123 -5.27 1.17 5.97
N THR A 124 -6.13 2.16 6.18
CA THR A 124 -6.56 2.63 7.50
C THR A 124 -7.78 3.57 7.38
N TYR A 125 -8.29 4.03 8.52
CA TYR A 125 -9.32 5.04 8.64
C TYR A 125 -8.91 6.14 9.62
N PRO A 126 -9.56 7.33 9.55
CA PRO A 126 -9.27 8.41 10.48
C PRO A 126 -9.54 8.02 11.94
N ASP A 127 -8.59 8.31 12.84
CA ASP A 127 -8.80 8.24 14.29
C ASP A 127 -9.70 9.43 14.71
N PRO A 128 -10.64 9.25 15.66
CA PRO A 128 -11.50 10.33 16.13
C PRO A 128 -10.76 11.54 16.71
#